data_AF-A0A345QBD6-F1
#
_entry.id   AF-A0A345QBD6-F1
#
_cell.length_a   1.000
_cell.length_b   1.000
_cell.length_c   1.000
_cell.angle_alpha   90.00
_cell.angle_beta   90.00
_cell.angle_gamma   90.00
#
_symmetry.space_group_name_H-M   'P 1'
#
loop_
_entity.id
_entity.type
_entity.pdbx_description
1 polymer ?
#
loop_
_entity_poly.entity_id
_entity_poly.type
_entity_poly.pdbx_seq_one_letter_code
_entity_poly.pdbx_strand_id
1 'polypeptide(L)'
;MPDLPVLLTYVAVLTGFVFFPGPSILLMLTRSSTSGIRVGVATSLGIGLGDLVHTVMAVVGISAILLASAQAFTLIKLLGAGYLIYIGLRSLLEGRFRKTSGAAPPISTGQAFRQACLAEILNPKSAMFFSAFLPQLVDPRLGQIALQLTIFGLLFVLMGTLATLVLAIAAGHTGRFLRQNPDIQRWQSKVVGSIYCGLCIRLAFQER
;
A
#
# COMPACT_ATOMS: atom_id res chain seq x y z
N MET A 1 -18.46 6.11 18.36
CA MET A 1 -16.99 6.20 18.20
C MET A 1 -16.40 4.82 18.45
N PRO A 2 -15.30 4.43 17.79
CA PRO A 2 -14.64 3.13 18.04
C PRO A 2 -14.14 3.02 19.48
N ASP A 3 -14.17 1.82 20.05
CA ASP A 3 -13.63 1.56 21.39
C ASP A 3 -12.10 1.74 21.43
N LEU A 4 -11.59 2.25 22.55
CA LEU A 4 -10.16 2.52 22.72
C LEU A 4 -9.27 1.28 22.49
N PRO A 5 -9.60 0.06 22.97
CA PRO A 5 -8.80 -1.13 22.69
C PRO A 5 -8.74 -1.49 21.20
N VAL A 6 -9.84 -1.29 20.47
CA VAL A 6 -9.90 -1.54 19.02
C VAL A 6 -9.00 -0.52 18.30
N LEU A 7 -9.05 0.75 18.71
CA LEU A 7 -8.21 1.80 18.15
C LEU A 7 -6.72 1.52 18.37
N LEU A 8 -6.33 1.11 19.58
CA LEU A 8 -4.94 0.78 19.91
C LEU A 8 -4.45 -0.44 19.11
N THR A 9 -5.26 -1.49 19.02
CA THR A 9 -4.95 -2.69 18.23
C THR A 9 -4.79 -2.32 16.75
N TYR A 10 -5.70 -1.48 16.24
CA TYR A 10 -5.64 -1.00 14.87
C TYR A 10 -4.35 -0.22 14.59
N VAL A 11 -3.99 0.74 15.43
CA VAL A 11 -2.75 1.53 15.30
C VAL A 11 -1.51 0.64 15.34
N ALA A 12 -1.47 -0.38 16.20
CA ALA A 12 -0.36 -1.33 16.29
C ALA A 12 -0.20 -2.14 14.98
N VAL A 13 -1.29 -2.71 14.46
CA VAL A 13 -1.29 -3.45 13.18
C VAL A 13 -0.93 -2.52 12.03
N LEU A 14 -1.50 -1.32 12.02
CA LEU A 14 -1.31 -0.34 10.96
C LEU A 14 0.14 0.13 10.89
N THR A 15 0.83 0.28 12.03
CA THR A 15 2.26 0.61 12.07
C THR A 15 3.09 -0.38 11.25
N GLY A 16 2.88 -1.69 11.40
CA GLY A 16 3.58 -2.68 10.57
C GLY A 16 3.13 -2.64 9.11
N PHE A 17 1.82 -2.49 8.89
CA PHE A 17 1.23 -2.53 7.55
C PHE A 17 1.69 -1.38 6.65
N VAL A 18 1.85 -0.17 7.17
CA VAL A 18 2.26 1.00 6.38
C VAL A 18 3.70 0.91 5.88
N PHE A 19 4.56 0.14 6.54
CA PHE A 19 5.93 -0.13 6.06
C PHE A 19 6.03 -1.35 5.15
N PHE A 20 4.97 -2.18 5.07
CA PHE A 20 4.98 -3.35 4.23
C PHE A 20 5.07 -2.98 2.74
N PRO A 21 6.12 -3.40 2.01
CA PRO A 21 6.42 -2.87 0.68
C PRO A 21 5.37 -3.29 -0.35
N GLY A 22 4.53 -2.33 -0.75
CA GLY A 22 3.57 -2.47 -1.85
C GLY A 22 3.99 -1.70 -3.11
N PRO A 23 3.19 -1.74 -4.19
CA PRO A 23 3.48 -1.04 -5.45
C PRO A 23 3.79 0.46 -5.25
N SER A 24 3.03 1.12 -4.39
CA SER A 24 3.12 2.56 -4.15
C SER A 24 4.37 2.96 -3.35
N ILE A 25 4.74 2.19 -2.33
CA ILE A 25 6.01 2.41 -1.60
C ILE A 25 7.19 2.22 -2.56
N LEU A 26 7.17 1.18 -3.41
CA LEU A 26 8.24 0.96 -4.39
C LEU A 26 8.33 2.07 -5.44
N LEU A 27 7.19 2.55 -5.94
CA LEU A 27 7.11 3.69 -6.84
C LEU A 27 7.70 4.95 -6.20
N MET A 28 7.34 5.20 -4.94
CA MET A 28 7.80 6.33 -4.14
C MET A 28 9.30 6.24 -3.85
N LEU A 29 9.83 5.07 -3.47
CA LEU A 29 11.26 4.85 -3.26
C LEU A 29 12.06 5.08 -4.55
N THR A 30 11.55 4.56 -5.68
CA THR A 30 12.16 4.75 -7.00
C THR A 30 12.19 6.23 -7.39
N ARG A 31 11.07 6.95 -7.24
CA ARG A 31 10.99 8.37 -7.62
C ARG A 31 11.79 9.27 -6.70
N SER A 32 11.81 9.01 -5.40
CA SER A 32 12.60 9.80 -4.47
C SER A 32 14.10 9.60 -4.69
N SER A 33 14.52 8.35 -4.90
CA SER A 33 15.93 8.02 -5.15
C SER A 33 16.44 8.51 -6.51
N THR A 34 15.59 8.61 -7.54
CA THR A 34 15.96 9.05 -8.90
C THR A 34 15.72 10.53 -9.15
N SER A 35 14.57 11.06 -8.77
CA SER A 35 14.13 12.43 -9.08
C SER A 35 14.20 13.38 -7.87
N GLY A 36 14.68 12.88 -6.72
CA GLY A 36 14.97 13.68 -5.53
C GLY A 36 13.80 13.81 -4.55
N ILE A 37 14.13 14.36 -3.37
CA ILE A 37 13.21 14.43 -2.22
C ILE A 37 11.90 15.13 -2.57
N ARG A 38 11.93 16.24 -3.32
CA ARG A 38 10.70 16.99 -3.69
C ARG A 38 9.72 16.13 -4.49
N VAL A 39 10.21 15.30 -5.40
CA VAL A 39 9.40 14.38 -6.19
C VAL A 39 8.91 13.20 -5.34
N GLY A 40 9.74 12.71 -4.40
CA GLY A 40 9.34 11.71 -3.40
C GLY A 40 8.21 12.21 -2.49
N VAL A 41 8.30 13.43 -2.00
CA VAL A 41 7.26 14.08 -1.18
C VAL A 41 5.98 14.24 -1.97
N ALA A 42 6.05 14.75 -3.21
CA ALA A 42 4.87 14.87 -4.06
C ALA A 42 4.23 13.51 -4.38
N THR A 43 5.03 12.46 -4.56
CA THR A 43 4.53 11.08 -4.74
C THR A 43 3.82 10.58 -3.47
N SER A 44 4.39 10.86 -2.29
CA SER A 44 3.81 10.46 -0.99
C SER A 44 2.47 11.15 -0.73
N LEU A 45 2.36 12.45 -1.04
CA LEU A 45 1.09 13.17 -0.95
C LEU A 45 0.05 12.65 -1.96
N GLY A 46 0.49 12.25 -3.16
CA GLY A 46 -0.39 11.62 -4.13
C GLY A 46 -0.93 10.29 -3.64
N ILE A 47 -0.09 9.46 -3.02
CA ILE A 47 -0.50 8.21 -2.34
C ILE A 47 -1.55 8.53 -1.26
N GLY A 48 -1.27 9.47 -0.36
CA GLY A 48 -2.22 9.87 0.69
C GLY A 48 -3.58 10.33 0.15
N LEU A 49 -3.61 11.03 -1.00
CA LEU A 49 -4.88 11.39 -1.66
C LEU A 49 -5.60 10.14 -2.20
N GLY A 50 -4.89 9.16 -2.76
CA GLY A 50 -5.48 7.91 -3.20
C GLY A 50 -6.07 7.10 -2.03
N ASP A 51 -5.38 7.07 -0.89
CA ASP A 51 -5.90 6.45 0.34
C ASP A 51 -7.15 7.16 0.87
N LEU A 52 -7.24 8.49 0.69
CA LEU A 52 -8.44 9.24 1.02
C LEU A 52 -9.62 8.87 0.11
N VAL A 53 -9.37 8.63 -1.18
CA VAL A 53 -10.40 8.13 -2.10
C VAL A 53 -10.89 6.75 -1.66
N HIS A 54 -9.98 5.83 -1.30
CA HIS A 54 -10.37 4.52 -0.75
C HIS A 54 -11.18 4.65 0.53
N THR A 55 -10.83 5.59 1.40
CA THR A 55 -11.60 5.90 2.62
C THR A 55 -13.03 6.32 2.28
N VAL A 56 -13.20 7.26 1.35
CA VAL A 56 -14.53 7.71 0.92
C VAL A 56 -15.32 6.55 0.31
N MET A 57 -14.69 5.75 -0.57
CA MET A 57 -15.33 4.59 -1.17
C MET A 57 -15.77 3.56 -0.13
N ALA A 58 -14.93 3.28 0.88
CA ALA A 58 -15.26 2.37 1.96
C ALA A 58 -16.41 2.90 2.82
N VAL A 59 -16.35 4.18 3.22
CA VAL A 59 -17.41 4.82 4.01
C VAL A 59 -18.75 4.77 3.27
N VAL A 60 -18.79 5.15 2.00
CA VAL A 60 -20.03 5.16 1.20
C VAL A 60 -20.50 3.74 0.89
N GLY A 61 -19.61 2.89 0.37
CA GLY A 61 -19.95 1.54 -0.09
C GLY A 61 -20.35 0.59 1.04
N ILE A 62 -19.56 0.54 2.12
CA ILE A 62 -19.85 -0.36 3.26
C ILE A 62 -21.09 0.12 4.00
N SER A 63 -21.28 1.43 4.18
CA SER A 63 -22.49 1.96 4.83
C SER A 63 -23.75 1.66 4.01
N ALA A 64 -23.68 1.73 2.68
CA ALA A 64 -24.80 1.37 1.80
C ALA A 64 -25.16 -0.12 1.91
N ILE A 65 -24.17 -1.02 1.98
CA ILE A 65 -24.40 -2.46 2.12
C ILE A 65 -25.02 -2.80 3.49
N LEU A 66 -24.58 -2.12 4.54
CA LEU A 66 -25.13 -2.28 5.89
C LEU A 66 -26.58 -1.85 6.03
N LEU A 67 -26.97 -0.78 5.33
CA LEU A 67 -28.38 -0.38 5.25
C LEU A 67 -29.23 -1.44 4.52
N ALA A 68 -28.63 -2.26 3.66
CA ALA A 68 -29.32 -3.30 2.92
C ALA A 68 -29.45 -4.63 3.69
N SER A 69 -28.38 -5.15 4.32
CA SER A 69 -28.45 -6.43 5.07
C SER A 69 -27.28 -6.69 6.02
N ALA A 70 -27.59 -7.07 7.27
CA ALA A 70 -26.62 -7.52 8.27
C ALA A 70 -25.92 -8.86 7.90
N GLN A 71 -26.61 -9.74 7.16
CA GLN A 71 -26.01 -10.99 6.67
C GLN A 71 -24.99 -10.71 5.57
N ALA A 72 -25.28 -9.78 4.65
CA ALA A 72 -24.35 -9.37 3.61
C ALA A 72 -23.07 -8.75 4.20
N PHE A 73 -23.22 -7.93 5.25
CA PHE A 73 -22.06 -7.39 5.97
C PHE A 73 -21.18 -8.48 6.59
N THR A 74 -21.78 -9.47 7.24
CA THR A 74 -21.05 -10.59 7.85
C THR A 74 -20.28 -11.41 6.81
N LEU A 75 -20.90 -11.67 5.65
CA LEU A 75 -20.26 -12.38 4.55
C LEU A 75 -19.04 -11.62 4.02
N ILE A 76 -19.13 -10.30 3.86
CA ILE A 76 -18.01 -9.45 3.44
C ILE A 76 -16.88 -9.46 4.47
N LYS A 77 -17.19 -9.40 5.78
CA LYS A 77 -16.16 -9.51 6.84
C LYS A 77 -15.37 -10.82 6.72
N LEU A 78 -16.06 -11.94 6.51
CA LEU A 78 -15.43 -13.27 6.40
C LEU A 78 -14.60 -13.43 5.12
N LEU A 79 -15.15 -13.01 3.98
CA LEU A 79 -14.42 -13.02 2.70
C LEU A 79 -13.17 -12.13 2.78
N GLY A 80 -13.30 -10.96 3.39
CA GLY A 80 -12.18 -10.06 3.64
C GLY A 80 -11.09 -10.70 4.49
N ALA A 81 -11.45 -11.34 5.61
CA ALA A 81 -10.48 -11.99 6.50
C ALA A 81 -9.71 -13.11 5.78
N GLY A 82 -10.41 -14.02 5.09
CA GLY A 82 -9.78 -15.10 4.32
C GLY A 82 -8.88 -14.56 3.21
N TYR A 83 -9.30 -13.48 2.56
CA TYR A 83 -8.54 -12.83 1.51
C TYR A 83 -7.26 -12.16 2.02
N LEU A 84 -7.30 -11.48 3.18
CA LEU A 84 -6.11 -10.91 3.83
C LEU A 84 -5.08 -11.98 4.22
N ILE A 85 -5.55 -13.12 4.72
CA ILE A 85 -4.69 -14.28 5.02
C ILE A 85 -4.04 -14.77 3.73
N TYR A 86 -4.83 -14.95 2.67
CA TYR A 86 -4.32 -15.36 1.36
C TYR A 86 -3.25 -14.40 0.85
N ILE A 87 -3.46 -13.08 0.85
CA ILE A 87 -2.45 -12.13 0.36
C ILE A 87 -1.27 -11.94 1.31
N GLY A 88 -1.45 -12.09 2.63
CA GLY A 88 -0.35 -12.10 3.59
C GLY A 88 0.59 -13.27 3.30
N LEU A 89 0.03 -14.46 3.11
CA LEU A 89 0.77 -15.64 2.67
C LEU A 89 1.36 -15.45 1.27
N ARG A 90 0.57 -14.97 0.31
CA ARG A 90 1.01 -14.69 -1.06
C ARG A 90 2.14 -13.67 -1.09
N SER A 91 2.14 -12.64 -0.24
CA SER A 91 3.21 -11.66 -0.22
C SER A 91 4.47 -12.16 0.48
N LEU A 92 4.33 -13.09 1.43
CA LEU A 92 5.44 -13.86 2.00
C LEU A 92 6.02 -14.85 0.97
N LEU A 93 5.20 -15.36 0.05
CA LEU A 93 5.55 -16.41 -0.91
C LEU A 93 5.94 -15.90 -2.31
N GLU A 94 5.36 -14.80 -2.79
CA GLU A 94 5.48 -14.36 -4.19
C GLU A 94 6.48 -13.25 -4.43
N GLY A 95 6.85 -12.42 -3.42
CA GLY A 95 7.94 -11.44 -3.52
C GLY A 95 8.02 -10.64 -4.84
N ARG A 96 6.89 -10.37 -5.50
CA ARG A 96 6.86 -9.92 -6.91
C ARG A 96 6.26 -8.53 -7.03
N PHE A 97 7.10 -7.57 -7.42
CA PHE A 97 6.63 -6.40 -8.15
C PHE A 97 7.50 -6.10 -9.36
N ARG A 98 6.79 -5.71 -10.41
CA ARG A 98 7.19 -5.59 -11.82
C ARG A 98 8.34 -4.59 -11.98
N LYS A 99 9.37 -5.00 -12.75
CA LYS A 99 10.46 -4.16 -13.25
C LYS A 99 9.92 -2.90 -13.92
N THR A 100 10.37 -1.72 -13.49
CA THR A 100 10.55 -0.57 -14.39
C THR A 100 12.05 -0.37 -14.57
N SER A 101 12.60 -1.07 -15.56
CA SER A 101 13.99 -0.89 -16.00
C SER A 101 14.08 0.35 -16.88
N GLY A 102 14.88 1.31 -16.44
CA GLY A 102 15.18 2.55 -17.16
C GLY A 102 15.24 3.71 -16.18
N ALA A 103 16.32 4.49 -16.21
CA ALA A 103 16.34 5.80 -15.56
C ALA A 103 15.28 6.66 -16.25
N ALA A 104 14.06 6.64 -15.71
CA ALA A 104 12.97 7.45 -16.21
C ALA A 104 13.41 8.91 -16.12
N PRO A 105 13.15 9.73 -17.15
CA PRO A 105 13.51 11.14 -17.13
C PRO A 105 12.93 11.79 -15.87
N PRO A 106 13.64 12.76 -15.26
CA PRO A 106 13.17 13.44 -14.06
C PRO A 106 11.78 14.03 -14.32
N ILE A 107 10.80 13.59 -13.55
CA ILE A 107 9.41 14.03 -13.67
C ILE A 107 9.15 15.25 -12.78
N SER A 108 8.20 16.09 -13.17
CA SER A 108 7.78 17.21 -12.32
C SER A 108 7.02 16.73 -11.08
N THR A 109 7.02 17.53 -10.02
CA THR A 109 6.28 17.24 -8.78
C THR A 109 4.79 17.04 -9.03
N GLY A 110 4.18 17.87 -9.90
CA GLY A 110 2.77 17.73 -10.27
C GLY A 110 2.46 16.43 -11.02
N GLN A 111 3.33 16.00 -11.94
CA GLN A 111 3.18 14.71 -12.62
C GLN A 111 3.33 13.55 -11.63
N ALA A 112 4.30 13.62 -10.74
CA ALA A 112 4.54 12.60 -9.72
C ALA A 112 3.33 12.42 -8.80
N PHE A 113 2.77 13.52 -8.31
CA PHE A 113 1.56 13.53 -7.48
C PHE A 113 0.38 12.86 -8.18
N ARG A 114 0.05 13.30 -9.40
CA ARG A 114 -1.10 12.77 -10.17
C ARG A 114 -0.96 11.28 -10.47
N GLN A 115 0.22 10.86 -10.92
CA GLN A 115 0.47 9.45 -11.22
C GLN A 115 0.48 8.59 -9.96
N ALA A 116 0.94 9.11 -8.83
CA ALA A 116 0.94 8.38 -7.55
C ALA A 116 -0.48 8.20 -7.01
N CYS A 117 -1.31 9.25 -7.08
CA CYS A 117 -2.72 9.18 -6.72
C CYS A 117 -3.46 8.12 -7.55
N LEU A 118 -3.30 8.14 -8.88
CA LEU A 118 -3.92 7.13 -9.74
C LEU A 118 -3.38 5.71 -9.45
N ALA A 119 -2.07 5.57 -9.24
CA ALA A 119 -1.47 4.29 -8.89
C ALA A 119 -1.98 3.74 -7.55
N GLU A 120 -2.22 4.62 -6.56
CA GLU A 120 -2.76 4.23 -5.26
C GLU A 120 -4.24 3.87 -5.33
N ILE A 121 -5.05 4.61 -6.09
CA ILE A 121 -6.45 4.25 -6.33
C ILE A 121 -6.55 2.85 -6.96
N LEU A 122 -5.63 2.51 -7.86
CA LEU A 122 -5.54 1.20 -8.50
C LEU A 122 -4.72 0.17 -7.70
N ASN A 123 -4.25 0.52 -6.50
CA ASN A 123 -3.39 -0.35 -5.71
C ASN A 123 -4.21 -1.49 -5.09
N PRO A 124 -3.96 -2.75 -5.47
CA PRO A 124 -4.67 -3.87 -4.89
C PRO A 124 -4.46 -3.95 -3.37
N LYS A 125 -3.26 -3.64 -2.85
CA LYS A 125 -2.98 -3.70 -1.40
C LYS A 125 -3.96 -2.83 -0.59
N SER A 126 -4.15 -1.58 -1.02
CA SER A 126 -5.00 -0.62 -0.30
C SER A 126 -6.48 -0.88 -0.56
N ALA A 127 -6.87 -1.13 -1.82
CA ALA A 127 -8.24 -1.52 -2.15
C ALA A 127 -8.70 -2.75 -1.32
N MET A 128 -7.80 -3.71 -1.13
CA MET A 128 -8.04 -4.91 -0.32
C MET A 128 -8.10 -4.56 1.16
N PHE A 129 -7.18 -3.76 1.70
CA PHE A 129 -7.25 -3.33 3.09
C PHE A 129 -8.59 -2.65 3.43
N PHE A 130 -9.02 -1.69 2.59
CA PHE A 130 -10.26 -0.95 2.81
C PHE A 130 -11.53 -1.80 2.64
N SER A 131 -11.54 -2.75 1.71
CA SER A 131 -12.71 -3.63 1.48
C SER A 131 -12.76 -4.82 2.43
N ALA A 132 -11.61 -5.35 2.85
CA ALA A 132 -11.52 -6.58 3.61
C ALA A 132 -11.27 -6.34 5.11
N PHE A 133 -10.36 -5.44 5.46
CA PHE A 133 -9.92 -5.24 6.85
C PHE A 133 -10.74 -4.18 7.58
N LEU A 134 -10.96 -3.01 6.96
CA LEU A 134 -11.70 -1.91 7.59
C LEU A 134 -13.10 -2.31 8.12
N PRO A 135 -13.94 -3.06 7.36
CA PRO A 135 -15.24 -3.47 7.87
C PRO A 135 -15.14 -4.39 9.09
N GLN A 136 -14.02 -5.12 9.26
CA GLN A 136 -13.82 -6.00 10.40
C GLN A 136 -13.79 -5.26 11.74
N LEU A 137 -13.24 -4.04 11.72
CA LEU A 137 -13.04 -3.19 12.90
C LEU A 137 -14.31 -2.45 13.33
N VAL A 138 -15.34 -2.42 12.48
CA VAL A 138 -16.61 -1.76 12.80
C VAL A 138 -17.46 -2.67 13.66
N ASP A 139 -17.99 -2.12 14.75
CA ASP A 139 -19.09 -2.72 15.53
C ASP A 139 -20.41 -2.00 15.19
N PRO A 140 -21.35 -2.67 14.49
CA PRO A 140 -22.67 -2.10 14.20
C PRO A 140 -23.49 -1.74 15.44
N ARG A 141 -23.25 -2.39 16.58
CA ARG A 141 -23.99 -2.17 17.83
C ARG A 141 -23.66 -0.81 18.47
N LEU A 142 -22.47 -0.27 18.20
CA LEU A 142 -22.06 1.08 18.62
C LEU A 142 -22.70 2.19 17.77
N GLY A 143 -23.39 1.84 16.67
CA GLY A 143 -23.98 2.79 15.74
C GLY A 143 -22.95 3.64 14.99
N GLN A 144 -23.43 4.60 14.19
CA GLN A 144 -22.60 5.58 13.45
C GLN A 144 -21.45 4.95 12.64
N ILE A 145 -21.77 3.92 11.85
CA ILE A 145 -20.78 3.12 11.12
C ILE A 145 -19.92 3.98 10.18
N ALA A 146 -20.54 4.93 9.48
CA ALA A 146 -19.83 5.89 8.65
C ALA A 146 -18.73 6.62 9.43
N LEU A 147 -19.02 7.09 10.65
CA LEU A 147 -18.04 7.76 11.50
C LEU A 147 -16.90 6.82 11.92
N GLN A 148 -17.19 5.57 12.28
CA GLN A 148 -16.16 4.59 12.64
C GLN A 148 -15.22 4.34 11.45
N LEU A 149 -15.77 4.10 10.25
CA LEU A 149 -15.01 3.91 9.02
C LEU A 149 -14.18 5.16 8.66
N THR A 150 -14.77 6.35 8.81
CA THR A 150 -14.05 7.62 8.60
C THR A 150 -12.85 7.75 9.54
N ILE A 151 -13.00 7.44 10.83
CA ILE A 151 -11.88 7.50 11.78
C ILE A 151 -10.77 6.52 11.39
N PHE A 152 -11.12 5.25 11.10
CA PHE A 152 -10.13 4.26 10.70
C PHE A 152 -9.42 4.62 9.39
N GLY A 153 -10.16 5.12 8.40
CA GLY A 153 -9.61 5.55 7.12
C GLY A 153 -8.72 6.78 7.24
N LEU A 154 -9.10 7.79 8.03
CA LEU A 154 -8.25 8.97 8.26
C LEU A 154 -6.96 8.61 9.00
N LEU A 155 -7.02 7.70 9.97
CA LEU A 155 -5.82 7.17 10.62
C LEU A 155 -4.91 6.43 9.62
N PHE A 156 -5.48 5.64 8.72
CA PHE A 156 -4.73 4.98 7.63
C PHE A 156 -4.01 6.01 6.76
N VAL A 157 -4.76 7.00 6.26
CA VAL A 157 -4.22 8.09 5.42
C VAL A 157 -3.09 8.82 6.13
N LEU A 158 -3.30 9.18 7.40
CA LEU A 158 -2.30 9.91 8.19
C LEU A 158 -1.03 9.09 8.38
N MET A 159 -1.14 7.85 8.89
CA MET A 159 0.03 7.01 9.17
C MET A 159 0.74 6.60 7.89
N GLY A 160 0.00 6.25 6.82
CA GLY A 160 0.56 5.90 5.51
C GLY A 160 1.28 7.07 4.86
N THR A 161 0.71 8.27 4.92
CA THR A 161 1.36 9.49 4.39
C THR A 161 2.62 9.82 5.18
N LEU A 162 2.58 9.77 6.52
CA LEU A 162 3.77 10.02 7.35
C LEU A 162 4.87 9.00 7.08
N ALA A 163 4.54 7.71 7.01
CA ALA A 163 5.50 6.64 6.72
C ALA A 163 6.16 6.85 5.34
N THR A 164 5.36 7.12 4.30
CA THR A 164 5.88 7.36 2.95
C THR A 164 6.71 8.65 2.84
N LEU A 165 6.36 9.71 3.57
CA LEU A 165 7.17 10.93 3.68
C LEU A 165 8.54 10.67 4.32
N VAL A 166 8.57 9.93 5.44
CA VAL A 166 9.83 9.54 6.11
C VAL A 166 10.71 8.73 5.15
N LEU A 167 10.11 7.73 4.48
CA LEU A 167 10.81 6.95 3.46
C LEU A 167 11.27 7.81 2.28
N ALA A 168 10.52 8.84 1.90
CA ALA A 168 10.86 9.72 0.77
C ALA A 168 12.11 10.51 1.07
N ILE A 169 12.16 11.11 2.25
CA ILE A 169 13.31 11.86 2.70
C ILE A 169 14.52 10.92 2.79
N ALA A 170 14.38 9.76 3.45
CA ALA A 170 15.46 8.77 3.58
C ALA A 170 16.00 8.28 2.22
N ALA A 171 15.12 7.91 1.29
CA ALA A 171 15.50 7.47 -0.05
C ALA A 171 16.12 8.59 -0.90
N GLY A 172 15.67 9.82 -0.73
CA GLY A 172 16.21 10.98 -1.44
C GLY A 172 17.59 11.41 -0.94
N HIS A 173 17.90 11.21 0.35
CA HIS A 173 19.26 11.40 0.90
C HIS A 173 20.21 10.29 0.44
N THR A 174 19.78 9.02 0.49
CA THR A 174 20.60 7.86 0.13
C THR A 174 20.78 7.70 -1.38
N GLY A 175 19.85 8.24 -2.18
CA GLY A 175 19.88 8.19 -3.64
C GLY A 175 21.07 8.90 -4.29
N ARG A 176 21.81 9.75 -3.55
CA ARG A 176 23.08 10.34 -4.04
C ARG A 176 24.23 9.34 -3.97
N PHE A 177 24.33 8.57 -2.87
CA PHE A 177 25.35 7.52 -2.68
C PHE A 177 25.10 6.32 -3.61
N LEU A 178 23.84 5.91 -3.76
CA LEU A 178 23.43 4.83 -4.69
C LEU A 178 23.63 5.18 -6.18
N ARG A 179 23.67 6.47 -6.54
CA ARG A 179 23.98 6.95 -7.89
C ARG A 179 25.47 6.96 -8.21
N GLN A 180 26.32 7.04 -7.19
CA GLN A 180 27.77 7.14 -7.37
C GLN A 180 28.47 5.79 -7.49
N ASN A 181 27.77 4.67 -7.22
CA ASN A 181 28.39 3.35 -7.19
C ASN A 181 27.77 2.38 -8.23
N PRO A 182 28.34 2.29 -9.44
CA PRO A 182 27.84 1.47 -10.54
C PRO A 182 27.75 -0.03 -10.20
N ASP A 183 28.64 -0.49 -9.32
CA ASP A 183 28.71 -1.90 -8.93
C ASP A 183 27.57 -2.28 -7.99
N ILE A 184 27.08 -1.36 -7.15
CA ILE A 184 25.88 -1.60 -6.32
C ILE A 184 24.64 -1.71 -7.21
N GLN A 185 24.50 -0.86 -8.23
CA GLN A 185 23.39 -0.97 -9.19
C GLN A 185 23.45 -2.25 -10.02
N ARG A 186 24.65 -2.69 -10.42
CA ARG A 186 24.86 -3.95 -11.12
C ARG A 186 24.62 -5.16 -10.21
N TRP A 187 25.02 -5.11 -8.94
CA TRP A 187 24.81 -6.20 -7.98
C TRP A 187 23.32 -6.32 -7.60
N GLN A 188 22.64 -5.20 -7.37
CA GLN A 188 21.18 -5.17 -7.21
C GLN A 188 20.49 -5.80 -8.42
N SER A 189 20.89 -5.39 -9.64
CA SER A 189 20.31 -5.93 -10.87
C SER A 189 20.64 -7.42 -11.10
N LYS A 190 21.85 -7.87 -10.71
CA LYS A 190 22.32 -9.25 -10.85
C LYS A 190 21.65 -10.17 -9.85
N VAL A 191 21.59 -9.82 -8.56
CA VAL A 191 20.93 -10.61 -7.51
C VAL A 191 19.45 -10.74 -7.81
N VAL A 192 18.80 -9.63 -8.12
CA VAL A 192 17.40 -9.62 -8.53
C VAL A 192 17.21 -10.46 -9.81
N GLY A 193 18.12 -10.35 -10.79
CA GLY A 193 18.10 -11.14 -12.01
C GLY A 193 18.28 -12.64 -11.81
N SER A 194 19.26 -13.07 -11.00
CA SER A 194 19.55 -14.47 -10.72
C SER A 194 18.44 -15.16 -9.92
N ILE A 195 17.83 -14.43 -8.99
CA ILE A 195 16.66 -14.92 -8.23
C ILE A 195 15.46 -15.13 -9.18
N TYR A 196 15.24 -14.22 -10.14
CA TYR A 196 14.18 -14.40 -11.15
C TYR A 196 14.47 -15.54 -12.14
N CYS A 197 15.71 -15.70 -12.60
CA CYS A 197 16.09 -16.82 -13.48
C CYS A 197 15.92 -18.19 -12.80
N GLY A 198 16.34 -18.32 -11.53
CA GLY A 198 16.12 -19.55 -10.75
C GLY A 198 14.64 -19.87 -10.56
N LEU A 199 13.79 -18.86 -10.38
CA LEU A 199 12.34 -19.04 -10.25
C LEU A 199 11.66 -19.44 -11.58
N CYS A 200 12.09 -18.88 -12.71
CA CYS A 200 11.60 -19.25 -14.04
C CYS A 200 11.95 -20.70 -14.40
N ILE A 201 13.17 -21.13 -14.08
CA ILE A 201 13.59 -22.52 -14.28
C ILE A 201 12.72 -23.45 -13.44
N ARG A 202 12.48 -23.12 -12.16
CA ARG A 202 11.62 -23.94 -11.30
C ARG A 202 10.16 -24.03 -11.78
N LEU A 203 9.62 -22.97 -12.37
CA LEU A 203 8.28 -22.94 -12.96
C LEU A 203 8.18 -23.70 -14.29
N ALA A 204 9.25 -23.68 -15.10
CA ALA A 204 9.30 -24.42 -16.36
C ALA A 204 9.34 -25.94 -16.16
N PHE A 205 9.76 -26.40 -14.97
CA PHE A 205 9.85 -27.82 -14.62
C PHE A 205 8.81 -28.27 -13.58
N GLN A 206 7.78 -27.46 -13.29
CA GLN A 206 6.60 -27.93 -12.56
C GLN A 206 5.53 -28.42 -13.54
N GLU A 207 5.52 -29.74 -13.79
CA GLU A 207 4.34 -30.42 -14.35
C GLU A 207 3.25 -30.55 -13.26
N ARG A 208 1.99 -30.53 -13.72
CA ARG A 208 0.75 -30.35 -12.93
C ARG A 208 0.58 -31.31 -11.76
#